data_AF-A0A518DZ72-F1
#
_entry.id   AF-A0A518DZ72-F1
#
_cell.length_a   1.000
_cell.length_b   1.000
_cell.length_c   1.000
_cell.angle_alpha   90.00
_cell.angle_beta   90.00
_cell.angle_gamma   90.00
#
_symmetry.space_group_name_H-M   'P 1'
#
loop_
_entity.id
_entity.type
_entity.pdbx_description
1 polymer ?
#
loop_
_entity_poly.entity_id
_entity_poly.type
_entity_poly.pdbx_seq_one_letter_code
_entity_poly.pdbx_strand_id
1 'polypeptide(L)'
;MTVQHRGKRASERQESQLPLTAAGENSGPIQPIARIALVSHDYTQECRSGLYDYSEDFAAINAACDAAGCDSILYALWTWDNTSPVQRNHQTIFQGLRQVERVILEAFDGEAYGPAEVWFRRHPSPMIAVQQFAASGESDRVKRQFMSDLPRRCFDRSLLMLCGESNIASTMRGTDEFYDPFYFNDWLDEKKVDVIWNPIHDYMRRYEMRRKRAYYSRNGRWVVSVWNQGTPGESHLPWTVYFDGEELTSHVDELPSPVASRPDIRIGIVDVPPAVR
;
A
#
# COMPACT_ATOMS: atom_id res chain seq x y z
N MET A 1 -26.99 -16.20 4.31
CA MET A 1 -25.89 -17.05 4.79
C MET A 1 -24.91 -16.14 5.51
N THR A 2 -24.74 -16.31 6.82
CA THR A 2 -23.91 -15.45 7.66
C THR A 2 -22.47 -15.94 7.54
N VAL A 3 -21.61 -15.18 6.86
CA VAL A 3 -20.17 -15.44 6.85
C VAL A 3 -19.69 -15.25 8.30
N GLN A 4 -19.47 -16.37 8.98
CA GLN A 4 -18.83 -16.36 10.30
C GLN A 4 -17.37 -15.96 10.08
N HIS A 5 -17.02 -14.73 10.45
CA HIS A 5 -15.63 -14.39 10.73
C HIS A 5 -15.16 -15.26 11.89
N ARG A 6 -14.59 -16.42 11.55
CA ARG A 6 -13.90 -17.30 12.50
C ARG A 6 -12.66 -16.55 12.99
N GLY A 7 -12.54 -16.51 14.30
CA GLY A 7 -11.56 -15.72 15.02
C GLY A 7 -10.13 -15.91 14.53
N LYS A 8 -9.41 -14.79 14.46
CA LYS A 8 -7.95 -14.70 14.33
C LYS A 8 -7.29 -15.67 15.32
N ARG A 9 -6.82 -16.82 14.83
CA ARG A 9 -5.70 -17.52 15.45
C ARG A 9 -4.45 -16.95 14.80
N ALA A 10 -3.52 -16.44 15.61
CA ALA A 10 -2.17 -16.17 15.15
C ALA A 10 -1.60 -17.52 14.70
N SER A 11 -1.54 -17.75 13.39
CA SER A 11 -0.85 -18.89 12.82
C SER A 11 0.65 -18.68 13.04
N GLU A 12 1.30 -19.71 13.56
CA GLU A 12 2.76 -19.78 13.58
C GLU A 12 3.25 -19.61 12.13
N ARG A 13 3.97 -18.51 11.89
CA ARG A 13 4.57 -18.18 10.60
C ARG A 13 5.56 -19.28 10.24
N GLN A 14 5.21 -20.12 9.28
CA GLN A 14 6.19 -20.94 8.58
C GLN A 14 7.02 -19.99 7.72
N GLU A 15 8.31 -19.85 8.04
CA GLU A 15 9.28 -19.11 7.23
C GLU A 15 9.41 -19.82 5.87
N SER A 16 8.57 -19.45 4.90
CA SER A 16 8.83 -19.79 3.51
C SER A 16 10.05 -18.99 3.06
N GLN A 17 11.20 -19.66 2.99
CA GLN A 17 12.41 -19.10 2.40
C GLN A 17 12.21 -18.97 0.89
N LEU A 18 11.51 -17.92 0.47
CA LEU A 18 11.58 -17.45 -0.90
C LEU A 18 13.01 -16.95 -1.15
N PRO A 19 13.62 -17.23 -2.31
CA PRO A 19 14.94 -16.75 -2.63
C PRO A 19 14.93 -15.21 -2.60
N LEU A 20 15.66 -14.66 -1.64
CA LEU A 20 15.97 -13.23 -1.53
C LEU A 20 16.77 -12.83 -2.76
N THR A 21 16.11 -12.30 -3.79
CA THR A 21 16.82 -11.57 -4.84
C THR A 21 17.41 -10.33 -4.20
N ALA A 22 18.74 -10.22 -4.24
CA ALA A 22 19.44 -9.00 -3.87
C ALA A 22 18.80 -7.85 -4.66
N ALA A 23 18.44 -6.78 -3.95
CA ALA A 23 18.00 -5.53 -4.56
C ALA A 23 19.06 -5.14 -5.59
N GLY A 24 18.74 -5.31 -6.87
CA GLY A 24 19.49 -4.67 -7.93
C GLY A 24 19.41 -3.18 -7.61
N GLU A 25 20.55 -2.52 -7.48
CA GLU A 25 20.61 -1.07 -7.44
C GLU A 25 19.79 -0.58 -8.65
N ASN A 26 18.61 -0.03 -8.38
CA ASN A 26 17.76 0.62 -9.37
C ASN A 26 18.50 1.89 -9.81
N SER A 27 19.52 1.68 -10.64
CA SER A 27 20.47 2.67 -11.15
C SER A 27 19.89 3.49 -12.31
N GLY A 28 18.60 3.32 -12.60
CA GLY A 28 17.86 4.18 -13.49
C GLY A 28 17.70 5.59 -12.92
N PRO A 29 17.46 6.60 -13.77
CA PRO A 29 17.09 7.92 -13.29
C PRO A 29 15.81 7.83 -12.44
N ILE A 30 15.81 8.52 -11.30
CA ILE A 30 14.64 8.66 -10.44
C ILE A 30 13.47 9.16 -11.29
N GLN A 31 12.38 8.41 -11.31
CA GLN A 31 11.16 8.87 -11.94
C GLN A 31 10.32 9.64 -10.92
N PRO A 32 9.88 10.87 -11.23
CA PRO A 32 8.96 11.56 -10.34
C PRO A 32 7.65 10.77 -10.20
N ILE A 33 7.02 10.88 -9.04
CA ILE A 33 5.65 10.44 -8.78
C ILE A 33 4.79 11.69 -8.84
N ALA A 34 3.91 11.76 -9.83
CA ALA A 34 3.09 12.94 -10.09
C ALA A 34 1.60 12.66 -9.85
N ARG A 35 1.12 11.46 -10.18
CA ARG A 35 -0.30 11.12 -10.05
C ARG A 35 -0.51 9.66 -9.65
N ILE A 36 -1.17 9.47 -8.50
CA ILE A 36 -1.37 8.17 -7.86
C ILE A 36 -2.84 7.78 -7.93
N ALA A 37 -3.11 6.55 -8.39
CA ALA A 37 -4.39 5.89 -8.19
C ALA A 37 -4.37 5.06 -6.88
N LEU A 38 -5.37 5.24 -6.03
CA LEU A 38 -5.64 4.48 -4.82
C LEU A 38 -6.80 3.54 -5.10
N VAL A 39 -6.53 2.24 -5.19
CA VAL A 39 -7.53 1.24 -5.59
C VAL A 39 -8.02 0.48 -4.37
N SER A 40 -9.33 0.49 -4.16
CA SER A 40 -10.04 -0.23 -3.12
C SER A 40 -11.19 -1.02 -3.75
N HIS A 41 -11.64 -2.09 -3.08
CA HIS A 41 -12.92 -2.71 -3.37
C HIS A 41 -13.62 -3.12 -2.08
N ASP A 42 -14.90 -3.49 -2.17
CA ASP A 42 -15.61 -4.15 -1.08
C ASP A 42 -15.29 -5.65 -1.09
N TYR A 43 -14.57 -6.12 -0.07
CA TYR A 43 -14.18 -7.54 0.03
C TYR A 43 -15.36 -8.48 0.31
N THR A 44 -16.58 -7.96 0.50
CA THR A 44 -17.79 -8.78 0.59
C THR A 44 -18.40 -9.11 -0.76
N GLN A 45 -17.85 -8.55 -1.85
CA GLN A 45 -18.32 -8.77 -3.21
C GLN A 45 -17.38 -9.73 -3.95
N GLU A 46 -17.96 -10.79 -4.52
CA GLU A 46 -17.24 -11.74 -5.36
C GLU A 46 -17.12 -11.22 -6.80
N CYS A 47 -16.00 -11.52 -7.45
CA CYS A 47 -15.86 -11.46 -8.89
C CYS A 47 -16.59 -12.63 -9.57
N ARG A 48 -16.50 -12.75 -10.90
CA ARG A 48 -17.27 -13.74 -11.66
C ARG A 48 -16.82 -15.18 -11.39
N SER A 49 -15.55 -15.39 -11.07
CA SER A 49 -15.04 -16.71 -10.64
C SER A 49 -15.29 -17.03 -9.16
N GLY A 50 -15.95 -16.16 -8.40
CA GLY A 50 -16.19 -16.36 -6.97
C GLY A 50 -15.00 -15.99 -6.08
N LEU A 51 -14.00 -15.26 -6.59
CA LEU A 51 -12.89 -14.73 -5.79
C LEU A 51 -13.27 -13.35 -5.23
N TYR A 52 -12.71 -13.00 -4.08
CA TYR A 52 -12.98 -11.73 -3.39
C TYR A 52 -11.81 -10.76 -3.56
N ASP A 53 -11.26 -10.66 -4.76
CA ASP A 53 -10.07 -9.87 -5.06
C ASP A 53 -10.22 -9.06 -6.37
N TYR A 54 -9.09 -8.56 -6.87
CA TYR A 54 -9.03 -7.77 -8.11
C TYR A 54 -8.56 -8.56 -9.32
N SER A 55 -8.16 -9.82 -9.16
CA SER A 55 -7.33 -10.53 -10.14
C SER A 55 -8.00 -10.66 -11.52
N GLU A 56 -9.31 -10.91 -11.57
CA GLU A 56 -10.08 -11.00 -12.82
C GLU A 56 -10.20 -9.68 -13.58
N ASP A 57 -10.30 -8.57 -12.85
CA ASP A 57 -10.56 -7.24 -13.41
C ASP A 57 -9.29 -6.38 -13.46
N PHE A 58 -8.13 -6.93 -13.05
CA PHE A 58 -6.88 -6.21 -12.85
C PHE A 58 -6.45 -5.37 -14.05
N ALA A 59 -6.54 -5.92 -15.26
CA ALA A 59 -6.20 -5.21 -16.49
C ALA A 59 -7.16 -4.03 -16.76
N ALA A 60 -8.45 -4.20 -16.48
CA ALA A 60 -9.44 -3.15 -16.66
C ALA A 60 -9.26 -2.02 -15.63
N ILE A 61 -8.97 -2.36 -14.38
CA ILE A 61 -8.62 -1.39 -13.32
C ILE A 61 -7.40 -0.58 -13.74
N ASN A 62 -6.32 -1.26 -14.14
CA ASN A 62 -5.09 -0.58 -14.57
C ASN A 62 -5.32 0.32 -15.78
N ALA A 63 -6.14 -0.10 -16.74
CA ALA A 63 -6.51 0.73 -17.89
C ALA A 63 -7.30 1.98 -17.48
N ALA A 64 -8.20 1.88 -16.50
CA ALA A 64 -8.93 3.02 -15.96
C ALA A 64 -7.99 4.02 -15.27
N CYS A 65 -7.04 3.54 -14.45
CA CYS A 65 -6.00 4.37 -13.84
C CYS A 65 -5.12 5.07 -14.88
N ASP A 66 -4.70 4.34 -15.92
CA ASP A 66 -3.88 4.86 -17.02
C ASP A 66 -4.62 5.93 -17.82
N ALA A 67 -5.91 5.71 -18.12
CA ALA A 67 -6.77 6.68 -18.78
C ALA A 67 -6.96 7.95 -17.95
N ALA A 68 -6.96 7.84 -16.62
CA ALA A 68 -6.96 8.98 -15.69
C ALA A 68 -5.59 9.66 -15.54
N GLY A 69 -4.57 9.24 -16.31
CA GLY A 69 -3.24 9.85 -16.33
C GLY A 69 -2.35 9.46 -15.16
N CYS A 70 -2.67 8.39 -14.42
CA CYS A 70 -1.87 7.98 -13.27
C CYS A 70 -0.56 7.33 -13.72
N ASP A 71 0.54 7.72 -13.08
CA ASP A 71 1.84 7.06 -13.25
C ASP A 71 2.04 5.92 -12.25
N SER A 72 1.25 5.91 -11.17
CA SER A 72 1.36 4.94 -10.08
C SER A 72 0.00 4.40 -9.69
N ILE A 73 -0.06 3.10 -9.38
CA ILE A 73 -1.24 2.46 -8.82
C ILE A 73 -0.87 1.80 -7.49
N LEU A 74 -1.55 2.21 -6.42
CA LEU A 74 -1.48 1.58 -5.12
C LEU A 74 -2.79 0.83 -4.86
N TYR A 75 -2.72 -0.49 -4.83
CA TYR A 75 -3.83 -1.32 -4.38
C TYR A 75 -3.86 -1.42 -2.87
N ALA A 76 -5.06 -1.54 -2.30
CA ALA A 76 -5.20 -2.15 -0.98
C ALA A 76 -4.62 -3.58 -1.00
N LEU A 77 -4.18 -4.04 0.18
CA LEU A 77 -3.68 -5.42 0.33
C LEU A 77 -4.83 -6.43 0.07
N TRP A 78 -4.52 -7.72 0.01
CA TRP A 78 -5.39 -8.75 -0.57
C TRP A 78 -5.70 -8.48 -2.05
N THR A 79 -4.66 -8.16 -2.83
CA THR A 79 -4.87 -7.72 -4.21
C THR A 79 -5.10 -8.89 -5.18
N TRP A 80 -4.28 -9.94 -5.06
CA TRP A 80 -4.20 -11.02 -6.05
C TRP A 80 -4.13 -12.39 -5.39
N ASP A 81 -5.18 -13.19 -5.55
CA ASP A 81 -5.25 -14.58 -5.14
C ASP A 81 -4.44 -15.45 -6.11
N ASN A 82 -3.48 -16.20 -5.58
CA ASN A 82 -2.63 -17.10 -6.37
C ASN A 82 -3.42 -18.24 -7.04
N THR A 83 -4.67 -18.49 -6.64
CA THR A 83 -5.58 -19.42 -7.30
C THR A 83 -6.28 -18.84 -8.53
N SER A 84 -6.13 -17.53 -8.78
CA SER A 84 -6.70 -16.86 -9.94
C SER A 84 -6.25 -17.49 -11.27
N PRO A 85 -7.15 -17.67 -12.25
CA PRO A 85 -6.77 -18.15 -13.57
C PRO A 85 -5.98 -17.10 -14.38
N VAL A 86 -6.02 -15.84 -13.95
CA VAL A 86 -5.26 -14.75 -14.58
C VAL A 86 -3.80 -14.86 -14.15
N GLN A 87 -2.88 -14.77 -15.12
CA GLN A 87 -1.46 -14.82 -14.81
C GLN A 87 -0.96 -13.50 -14.22
N ARG A 88 -0.37 -13.57 -13.03
CA ARG A 88 0.34 -12.47 -12.38
C ARG A 88 1.72 -12.33 -12.98
N ASN A 89 1.85 -11.55 -14.05
CA ASN A 89 3.11 -11.31 -14.73
C ASN A 89 3.17 -9.87 -15.29
N HIS A 90 4.36 -9.47 -15.73
CA HIS A 90 4.63 -8.13 -16.26
C HIS A 90 3.68 -7.73 -17.40
N GLN A 91 3.37 -8.68 -18.30
CA GLN A 91 2.48 -8.44 -19.42
C GLN A 91 1.06 -8.12 -18.94
N THR A 92 0.48 -8.94 -18.06
CA THR A 92 -0.86 -8.67 -17.53
C THR A 92 -0.94 -7.34 -16.78
N ILE A 93 0.14 -6.94 -16.11
CA ILE A 93 0.18 -5.72 -15.31
C ILE A 93 0.29 -4.47 -16.20
N PHE A 94 1.10 -4.49 -17.27
CA PHE A 94 1.44 -3.28 -18.03
C PHE A 94 1.02 -3.26 -19.50
N GLN A 95 0.51 -4.35 -20.07
CA GLN A 95 0.17 -4.41 -21.49
C GLN A 95 -0.86 -3.34 -21.87
N GLY A 96 -0.51 -2.52 -22.87
CA GLY A 96 -1.40 -1.49 -23.42
C GLY A 96 -1.47 -0.20 -22.60
N LEU A 97 -0.90 -0.17 -21.40
CA LEU A 97 -0.82 1.04 -20.58
C LEU A 97 0.20 2.02 -21.19
N ARG A 98 0.05 3.33 -20.95
CA ARG A 98 0.95 4.37 -21.49
C ARG A 98 1.59 5.24 -20.41
N GLN A 99 0.88 5.50 -19.32
CA GLN A 99 1.25 6.40 -18.23
C GLN A 99 1.76 5.63 -17.03
N VAL A 100 1.15 4.49 -16.71
CA VAL A 100 1.45 3.74 -15.47
C VAL A 100 2.87 3.17 -15.53
N GLU A 101 3.78 3.69 -14.71
CA GLU A 101 5.15 3.21 -14.59
C GLU A 101 5.31 2.23 -13.41
N ARG A 102 4.43 2.28 -12.41
CA ARG A 102 4.54 1.48 -11.19
C ARG A 102 3.20 0.99 -10.65
N VAL A 103 3.18 -0.26 -10.17
CA VAL A 103 2.00 -0.90 -9.56
C VAL A 103 2.41 -1.61 -8.28
N ILE A 104 1.72 -1.29 -7.18
CA ILE A 104 1.96 -1.85 -5.85
C ILE A 104 0.77 -2.72 -5.47
N LEU A 105 1.00 -4.00 -5.19
CA LEU A 105 -0.02 -4.99 -4.88
C LEU A 105 0.46 -6.00 -3.84
N GLU A 106 -0.46 -6.78 -3.26
CA GLU A 106 -0.14 -7.98 -2.49
C GLU A 106 -0.70 -9.21 -3.20
N ALA A 107 0.12 -10.25 -3.30
CA ALA A 107 -0.37 -11.56 -3.70
C ALA A 107 -0.46 -12.48 -2.51
N PHE A 108 -1.51 -13.30 -2.44
CA PHE A 108 -1.81 -14.15 -1.30
C PHE A 108 -2.31 -15.52 -1.76
N ASP A 109 -2.36 -16.49 -0.86
CA ASP A 109 -2.86 -17.84 -1.14
C ASP A 109 -4.00 -18.16 -0.15
N GLY A 110 -5.21 -17.77 -0.53
CA GLY A 110 -6.42 -17.92 0.29
C GLY A 110 -6.34 -17.22 1.65
N GLU A 111 -5.96 -17.95 2.70
CA GLU A 111 -6.03 -17.49 4.09
C GLU A 111 -4.75 -16.82 4.63
N ALA A 112 -3.62 -16.92 3.90
CA ALA A 112 -2.34 -16.41 4.36
C ALA A 112 -1.94 -15.10 3.66
N TYR A 113 -1.54 -14.09 4.47
CA TYR A 113 -0.88 -12.90 3.95
C TYR A 113 0.36 -13.30 3.15
N GLY A 114 0.49 -12.76 1.94
CA GLY A 114 1.69 -12.94 1.16
C GLY A 114 2.54 -11.67 1.09
N PRO A 115 3.56 -11.66 0.22
CA PRO A 115 4.41 -10.49 0.06
C PRO A 115 3.69 -9.37 -0.68
N ALA A 116 4.01 -8.14 -0.30
CA ALA A 116 3.75 -6.98 -1.15
C ALA A 116 4.81 -6.91 -2.26
N GLU A 117 4.37 -6.51 -3.44
CA GLU A 117 5.16 -6.43 -4.66
C GLU A 117 5.07 -5.02 -5.24
N VAL A 118 6.21 -4.48 -5.65
CA VAL A 118 6.28 -3.25 -6.43
C VAL A 118 6.79 -3.62 -7.82
N TRP A 119 5.86 -3.62 -8.75
CA TRP A 119 6.11 -3.84 -10.16
C TRP A 119 6.46 -2.53 -10.83
N PHE A 120 7.50 -2.54 -11.65
CA PHE A 120 7.90 -1.40 -12.46
C PHE A 120 7.81 -1.77 -13.93
N ARG A 121 7.30 -0.85 -14.76
CA ARG A 121 7.17 -1.06 -16.21
C ARG A 121 8.50 -1.46 -16.87
N ARG A 122 9.62 -0.93 -16.38
CA ARG A 122 10.96 -1.14 -16.98
C ARG A 122 11.71 -2.34 -16.41
N HIS A 123 11.17 -3.01 -15.39
CA HIS A 123 11.83 -4.13 -14.74
C HIS A 123 10.96 -5.39 -14.85
N PRO A 124 11.52 -6.52 -15.32
CA PRO A 124 10.73 -7.74 -15.53
C PRO A 124 10.30 -8.41 -14.22
N SER A 125 10.98 -8.11 -13.11
CA SER A 125 10.73 -8.69 -11.80
C SER A 125 10.37 -7.60 -10.78
N PRO A 126 9.44 -7.87 -9.86
CA PRO A 126 9.06 -6.91 -8.83
C PRO A 126 10.12 -6.80 -7.73
N MET A 127 10.10 -5.66 -7.03
CA MET A 127 10.67 -5.55 -5.69
C MET A 127 9.69 -6.17 -4.68
N ILE A 128 10.20 -6.98 -3.76
CA ILE A 128 9.39 -7.74 -2.80
C ILE A 128 9.59 -7.19 -1.38
N ALA A 129 8.50 -7.01 -0.64
CA ALA A 129 8.52 -6.63 0.77
C ALA A 129 7.56 -7.50 1.59
N VAL A 130 7.98 -7.90 2.79
CA VAL A 130 7.17 -8.70 3.72
C VAL A 130 6.95 -7.92 5.01
N GLN A 131 5.71 -7.88 5.49
CA GLN A 131 5.39 -7.15 6.72
C GLN A 131 6.15 -7.72 7.93
N GLN A 132 6.98 -6.89 8.56
CA GLN A 132 7.82 -7.30 9.69
C GLN A 132 7.03 -7.37 10.99
N PHE A 133 6.14 -6.39 11.23
CA PHE A 133 5.31 -6.32 12.43
C PHE A 133 4.00 -5.57 12.15
N ALA A 134 3.03 -5.71 13.04
CA ALA A 134 1.72 -5.07 12.97
C ALA A 134 1.41 -4.19 14.19
N ALA A 135 1.90 -4.54 15.38
CA ALA A 135 1.48 -3.93 16.64
C ALA A 135 2.61 -3.16 17.33
N SER A 136 2.24 -2.10 18.05
CA SER A 136 3.19 -1.28 18.83
C SER A 136 3.86 -2.05 19.97
N GLY A 137 3.23 -3.12 20.47
CA GLY A 137 3.77 -3.97 21.54
C GLY A 137 4.78 -5.02 21.08
N GLU A 138 5.06 -5.12 19.78
CA GLU A 138 6.06 -6.06 19.28
C GLU A 138 7.47 -5.63 19.68
N SER A 139 8.34 -6.63 19.84
CA SER A 139 9.68 -6.44 20.40
C SER A 139 10.54 -5.47 19.59
N ASP A 140 11.42 -4.75 20.29
CA ASP A 140 12.41 -3.88 19.66
C ASP A 140 13.29 -4.60 18.64
N ARG A 141 13.53 -5.91 18.83
CA ARG A 141 14.28 -6.73 17.87
C ARG A 141 13.61 -6.74 16.50
N VAL A 142 12.30 -6.98 16.45
CA VAL A 142 11.53 -7.02 15.18
C VAL A 142 11.44 -5.62 14.57
N LYS A 143 11.27 -4.58 15.38
CA LYS A 143 11.27 -3.19 14.89
C LYS A 143 12.63 -2.77 14.32
N ARG A 144 13.74 -3.21 14.93
CA ARG A 144 15.09 -3.00 14.36
C ARG A 144 15.29 -3.78 13.06
N GLN A 145 14.73 -4.98 12.94
CA GLN A 145 14.74 -5.72 11.69
C GLN A 145 14.01 -4.97 10.57
N PHE A 146 12.86 -4.35 10.88
CA PHE A 146 12.19 -3.44 9.95
C PHE A 146 13.09 -2.26 9.55
N MET A 147 13.75 -1.58 10.51
CA MET A 147 14.67 -0.48 10.20
C MET A 147 15.82 -0.92 9.26
N SER A 148 16.39 -2.10 9.49
CA SER A 148 17.44 -2.67 8.62
C SER A 148 16.94 -3.04 7.23
N ASP A 149 15.64 -3.27 7.05
CA ASP A 149 15.01 -3.63 5.79
C ASP A 149 14.57 -2.40 4.96
N LEU A 150 14.46 -1.22 5.58
CA LEU A 150 14.03 0.00 4.90
C LEU A 150 14.77 0.33 3.59
N PRO A 151 16.11 0.20 3.49
CA PRO A 151 16.81 0.47 2.24
C PRO A 151 16.32 -0.37 1.06
N ARG A 152 15.84 -1.60 1.31
CA ARG A 152 15.32 -2.51 0.28
C ARG A 152 13.87 -2.22 -0.11
N ARG A 153 13.20 -1.34 0.63
CA ARG A 153 11.80 -0.91 0.39
C ARG A 153 11.72 0.44 -0.30
N CYS A 154 12.87 1.03 -0.63
CA CYS A 154 12.97 2.33 -1.24
C CYS A 154 13.09 2.24 -2.77
N PHE A 155 12.36 3.13 -3.44
CA PHE A 155 12.39 3.32 -4.89
C PHE A 155 11.91 4.74 -5.21
N ASP A 156 12.44 5.39 -6.24
CA ASP A 156 11.98 6.73 -6.68
C ASP A 156 11.78 7.74 -5.52
N ARG A 157 12.74 7.82 -4.60
CA ARG A 157 12.64 8.65 -3.37
C ARG A 157 11.38 8.38 -2.56
N SER A 158 10.95 7.13 -2.52
CA SER A 158 9.75 6.70 -1.80
C SER A 158 10.06 5.53 -0.89
N LEU A 159 9.12 5.21 -0.01
CA LEU A 159 9.20 4.06 0.90
C LEU A 159 7.89 3.27 0.87
N LEU A 160 7.97 1.96 0.70
CA LEU A 160 6.86 1.05 0.98
C LEU A 160 6.83 0.68 2.47
N MET A 161 5.74 1.02 3.16
CA MET A 161 5.49 0.71 4.57
C MET A 161 4.18 -0.05 4.69
N LEU A 162 4.20 -1.30 5.11
CA LEU A 162 3.04 -2.18 5.04
C LEU A 162 2.19 -2.08 6.30
N CYS A 163 0.89 -1.80 6.11
CA CYS A 163 -0.14 -1.95 7.13
C CYS A 163 0.29 -1.37 8.50
N GLY A 164 0.45 -2.22 9.51
CA GLY A 164 0.75 -1.88 10.89
C GLY A 164 2.21 -1.53 11.19
N GLU A 165 3.12 -1.58 10.22
CA GLU A 165 4.51 -1.12 10.38
C GLU A 165 4.58 0.37 10.72
N SER A 166 3.53 1.11 10.39
CA SER A 166 3.26 2.46 10.89
C SER A 166 3.24 2.58 12.42
N ASN A 167 3.20 1.48 13.18
CA ASN A 167 3.38 1.47 14.63
C ASN A 167 4.84 1.58 15.12
N ILE A 168 5.80 1.83 14.23
CA ILE A 168 7.22 2.04 14.59
C ILE A 168 7.39 3.19 15.61
N ALA A 169 6.66 4.30 15.43
CA ALA A 169 6.53 5.37 16.42
C ALA A 169 5.23 5.24 17.21
N SER A 170 5.21 5.82 18.41
CA SER A 170 4.07 5.81 19.34
C SER A 170 3.65 7.21 19.74
N THR A 171 2.36 7.44 19.94
CA THR A 171 1.86 8.70 20.52
C THR A 171 2.14 8.72 22.02
N MET A 172 2.63 9.85 22.54
CA MET A 172 2.85 10.01 23.98
C MET A 172 1.54 10.38 24.70
N ARG A 173 1.22 9.62 25.76
CA ARG A 173 -0.05 9.76 26.48
C ARG A 173 -0.19 11.16 27.10
N GLY A 174 -1.32 11.82 26.84
CA GLY A 174 -1.61 13.15 27.38
C GLY A 174 -0.90 14.29 26.66
N THR A 175 -0.27 14.03 25.52
CA THR A 175 0.43 15.04 24.72
C THR A 175 0.13 14.87 23.22
N ASP A 176 0.46 15.89 22.44
CA ASP A 176 0.46 15.80 20.98
C ASP A 176 1.76 15.25 20.37
N GLU A 177 2.70 14.87 21.24
CA GLU A 177 4.04 14.43 20.88
C GLU A 177 4.11 12.95 20.47
N PHE A 178 5.18 12.63 19.74
CA PHE A 178 5.51 11.29 19.30
C PHE A 178 6.81 10.82 19.95
N TYR A 179 6.79 9.58 20.40
CA TYR A 179 7.96 8.83 20.81
C TYR A 179 8.40 7.95 19.64
N ASP A 180 9.55 8.29 19.04
CA ASP A 180 10.16 7.60 17.91
C ASP A 180 11.56 7.05 18.30
N PRO A 181 11.63 5.98 19.10
CA PRO A 181 12.91 5.47 19.62
C PRO A 181 13.82 4.83 18.56
N PHE A 182 13.30 4.63 17.35
CA PHE A 182 14.04 4.06 16.23
C PHE A 182 14.50 5.14 15.24
N TYR A 183 14.22 6.42 15.52
CA TYR A 183 14.56 7.54 14.66
C TYR A 183 14.03 7.35 13.23
N PHE A 184 12.84 6.77 13.10
CA PHE A 184 12.25 6.47 11.81
C PHE A 184 12.02 7.75 11.00
N ASN A 185 11.54 8.82 11.64
CA ASN A 185 11.31 10.08 10.96
C ASN A 185 12.62 10.75 10.49
N ASP A 186 13.65 10.73 11.33
CA ASP A 186 14.98 11.25 10.97
C ASP A 186 15.59 10.47 9.80
N TRP A 187 15.40 9.15 9.78
CA TRP A 187 15.84 8.31 8.67
C TRP A 187 15.14 8.69 7.34
N LEU A 188 13.84 8.98 7.38
CA LEU A 188 13.08 9.41 6.21
C LEU A 188 13.60 10.75 5.67
N ASP A 189 13.95 11.68 6.57
CA ASP A 189 14.56 12.97 6.22
C ASP A 189 15.95 12.78 5.60
N GLU A 190 16.80 11.95 6.20
CA GLU A 190 18.14 11.62 5.70
C GLU A 190 18.08 11.02 4.28
N LYS A 191 17.14 10.10 4.06
CA LYS A 191 16.93 9.47 2.75
C LYS A 191 16.16 10.33 1.77
N LYS A 192 15.70 11.52 2.19
CA LYS A 192 14.91 12.44 1.38
C LYS A 192 13.72 11.73 0.74
N VAL A 193 13.03 10.89 1.51
CA VAL A 193 11.78 10.28 1.07
C VAL A 193 10.79 11.40 0.79
N ASP A 194 10.05 11.30 -0.32
CA ASP A 194 9.00 12.22 -0.75
C ASP A 194 7.62 11.57 -0.59
N VAL A 195 7.51 10.25 -0.80
CA VAL A 195 6.23 9.51 -0.71
C VAL A 195 6.38 8.26 0.14
N ILE A 196 5.44 8.04 1.06
CA ILE A 196 5.27 6.79 1.79
C ILE A 196 4.01 6.09 1.29
N TRP A 197 4.20 4.91 0.72
CA TRP A 197 3.14 4.03 0.26
C TRP A 197 2.72 3.13 1.41
N ASN A 198 1.48 3.27 1.89
CA ASN A 198 0.95 2.47 2.99
C ASN A 198 -0.31 1.70 2.56
N PRO A 199 -0.18 0.60 1.79
CA PRO A 199 -1.28 -0.31 1.56
C PRO A 199 -1.62 -1.06 2.87
N ILE A 200 -2.90 -1.29 3.11
CA ILE A 200 -3.41 -1.82 4.37
C ILE A 200 -4.45 -2.92 4.07
N HIS A 201 -4.48 -3.97 4.91
CA HIS A 201 -5.49 -5.04 4.80
C HIS A 201 -6.89 -4.56 5.21
N ASP A 202 -7.02 -3.94 6.39
CA ASP A 202 -8.30 -3.56 6.99
C ASP A 202 -8.31 -2.10 7.47
N TYR A 203 -9.49 -1.49 7.58
CA TYR A 203 -9.65 -0.17 8.18
C TYR A 203 -9.08 -0.09 9.61
N MET A 204 -8.11 0.80 9.80
CA MET A 204 -7.50 1.03 11.10
C MET A 204 -8.30 2.02 11.95
N ARG A 205 -9.17 1.50 12.83
CA ARG A 205 -10.10 2.29 13.67
C ARG A 205 -9.45 3.17 14.73
N ARG A 206 -8.19 2.89 15.10
CA ARG A 206 -7.49 3.63 16.16
C ARG A 206 -7.13 5.03 15.67
N TYR A 207 -7.60 6.06 16.36
CA TYR A 207 -7.37 7.46 15.98
C TYR A 207 -5.87 7.80 15.92
N GLU A 208 -5.05 7.10 16.71
CA GLU A 208 -3.60 7.25 16.72
C GLU A 208 -2.98 6.95 15.35
N MET A 209 -3.60 6.09 14.53
CA MET A 209 -3.07 5.76 13.20
C MET A 209 -3.14 6.94 12.23
N ARG A 210 -4.21 7.75 12.31
CA ARG A 210 -4.30 9.01 11.55
C ARG A 210 -3.21 9.97 11.97
N ARG A 211 -3.04 10.16 13.29
CA ARG A 211 -1.98 11.01 13.84
C ARG A 211 -0.57 10.55 13.42
N LYS A 212 -0.30 9.24 13.41
CA LYS A 212 0.98 8.67 12.97
C LYS A 212 1.26 8.97 11.50
N ARG A 213 0.29 8.80 10.62
CA ARG A 213 0.44 9.12 9.18
C ARG A 213 0.70 10.62 8.96
N ALA A 214 -0.01 11.48 9.70
CA ALA A 214 0.28 12.91 9.72
C ALA A 214 1.73 13.20 10.18
N TYR A 215 2.17 12.58 11.29
CA TYR A 215 3.55 12.71 11.77
C TYR A 215 4.59 12.31 10.72
N TYR A 216 4.40 11.17 10.04
CA TYR A 216 5.30 10.71 8.99
C TYR A 216 5.25 11.54 7.70
N SER A 217 4.25 12.39 7.52
CA SER A 217 4.13 13.28 6.35
C SER A 217 4.89 14.61 6.50
N ARG A 218 5.40 14.93 7.70
CA ARG A 218 6.13 16.18 7.98
C ARG A 218 7.36 16.35 7.08
N ASN A 219 7.81 17.58 6.87
CA ASN A 219 8.95 17.94 6.02
C ASN A 219 8.64 17.74 4.52
N GLY A 220 7.42 18.12 4.12
CA GLY A 220 6.99 18.10 2.72
C GLY A 220 6.88 16.70 2.11
N ARG A 221 6.45 15.71 2.90
CA ARG A 221 6.27 14.32 2.45
C ARG A 221 4.81 13.95 2.30
N TRP A 222 4.53 13.11 1.32
CA TRP A 222 3.23 12.50 1.12
C TRP A 222 3.15 11.16 1.86
N VAL A 223 2.02 10.91 2.53
CA VAL A 223 1.68 9.59 3.05
C VAL A 223 0.33 9.21 2.46
N VAL A 224 0.32 8.18 1.62
CA VAL A 224 -0.90 7.67 0.97
C VAL A 224 -1.24 6.31 1.53
N SER A 225 -2.50 6.10 1.88
CA SER A 225 -2.97 4.83 2.44
C SER A 225 -4.29 4.42 1.82
N VAL A 226 -4.46 3.12 1.60
CA VAL A 226 -5.68 2.54 1.02
C VAL A 226 -5.93 1.16 1.64
N TRP A 227 -7.21 0.79 1.82
CA TRP A 227 -7.65 -0.50 2.36
C TRP A 227 -8.92 -0.98 1.64
N ASN A 228 -9.28 -2.25 1.83
CA ASN A 228 -10.54 -2.80 1.31
C ASN A 228 -11.70 -2.53 2.25
N GLN A 229 -12.85 -2.22 1.65
CA GLN A 229 -14.11 -1.97 2.33
C GLN A 229 -14.82 -3.26 2.71
N GLY A 230 -15.80 -3.15 3.59
CA GLY A 230 -16.64 -4.27 4.03
C GLY A 230 -16.58 -4.51 5.55
N THR A 231 -15.76 -3.73 6.28
CA THR A 231 -15.67 -3.83 7.73
C THR A 231 -16.69 -2.90 8.40
N PRO A 232 -17.52 -3.37 9.35
CA PRO A 232 -18.48 -2.52 10.05
C PRO A 232 -17.83 -1.31 10.75
N GLY A 233 -18.38 -0.11 10.57
CA GLY A 233 -17.89 1.12 11.22
C GLY A 233 -16.60 1.69 10.62
N GLU A 234 -16.28 1.33 9.38
CA GLU A 234 -15.20 1.95 8.62
C GLU A 234 -15.55 3.34 8.07
N SER A 235 -14.51 4.08 7.65
CA SER A 235 -14.67 5.35 6.94
C SER A 235 -15.33 5.12 5.57
N HIS A 236 -16.18 6.05 5.14
CA HIS A 236 -16.77 6.02 3.80
C HIS A 236 -15.72 6.09 2.69
N LEU A 237 -14.63 6.82 2.91
CA LEU A 237 -13.50 6.87 1.97
C LEU A 237 -12.51 5.79 2.37
N PRO A 238 -12.15 4.84 1.48
CA PRO A 238 -11.27 3.71 1.79
C PRO A 238 -9.79 4.06 1.61
N TRP A 239 -9.46 5.33 1.82
CA TRP A 239 -8.12 5.87 1.75
C TRP A 239 -7.95 7.02 2.72
N THR A 240 -6.69 7.33 3.03
CA THR A 240 -6.30 8.58 3.68
C THR A 240 -5.03 9.13 3.03
N VAL A 241 -4.96 10.45 2.89
CA VAL A 241 -3.81 11.14 2.30
C VAL A 241 -3.35 12.23 3.25
N TYR A 242 -2.04 12.33 3.46
CA TYR A 242 -1.43 13.37 4.26
C TYR A 242 -0.28 14.03 3.52
N PHE A 243 -0.11 15.33 3.72
CA PHE A 243 1.04 16.08 3.25
C PHE A 243 1.46 17.11 4.30
N ASP A 244 2.75 17.10 4.65
CA ASP A 244 3.36 18.04 5.61
C ASP A 244 2.63 18.17 6.95
N GLY A 245 2.08 17.08 7.46
CA GLY A 245 1.33 17.03 8.72
C GLY A 245 -0.17 17.28 8.58
N GLU A 246 -0.64 17.71 7.41
CA GLU A 246 -2.05 17.99 7.14
C GLU A 246 -2.74 16.79 6.47
N GLU A 247 -4.00 16.57 6.81
CA GLU A 247 -4.82 15.55 6.16
C GLU A 247 -5.52 16.13 4.93
N LEU A 248 -5.27 15.53 3.76
CA LEU A 248 -5.81 15.94 2.46
C LEU A 248 -6.76 14.89 1.86
N THR A 249 -7.28 13.97 2.68
CA THR A 249 -8.17 12.88 2.25
C THR A 249 -9.38 13.36 1.45
N SER A 250 -9.91 14.55 1.75
CA SER A 250 -11.05 15.15 1.03
C SER A 250 -10.69 15.73 -0.34
N HIS A 251 -9.41 15.84 -0.70
CA HIS A 251 -8.95 16.32 -2.00
C HIS A 251 -8.70 15.18 -3.00
N VAL A 252 -9.01 13.93 -2.62
CA VAL A 252 -8.89 12.78 -3.51
C VAL A 252 -10.10 12.74 -4.44
N ASP A 253 -9.85 12.85 -5.74
CA ASP A 253 -10.89 12.78 -6.76
C ASP A 253 -11.25 11.32 -7.05
N GLU A 254 -12.51 10.92 -6.88
CA GLU A 254 -12.94 9.55 -7.16
C GLU A 254 -13.42 9.40 -8.61
N LEU A 255 -12.91 8.37 -9.31
CA LEU A 255 -13.38 8.06 -10.65
C LEU A 255 -14.81 7.50 -10.63
N PRO A 256 -15.73 8.01 -11.46
CA PRO A 256 -17.09 7.48 -11.53
C PRO A 256 -17.08 6.13 -12.26
N SER A 257 -17.50 5.07 -11.57
CA SER A 257 -17.70 3.71 -12.13
C SER A 257 -16.49 3.22 -12.96
N PRO A 258 -15.29 3.08 -12.34
CA PRO A 258 -14.05 2.83 -13.06
C PRO A 258 -14.03 1.49 -13.82
N VAL A 259 -14.77 0.50 -13.31
CA VAL A 259 -14.91 -0.83 -13.93
C VAL A 259 -16.40 -1.18 -13.98
N ALA A 260 -16.98 -1.19 -15.19
CA ALA A 260 -18.43 -1.36 -15.36
C ALA A 260 -18.98 -2.68 -14.80
N SER A 261 -18.19 -3.76 -14.82
CA SER A 261 -18.54 -5.07 -14.26
C SER A 261 -18.41 -5.17 -12.74
N ARG A 262 -17.79 -4.17 -12.10
CA ARG A 262 -17.40 -4.20 -10.69
C ARG A 262 -17.71 -2.86 -10.03
N PRO A 263 -18.99 -2.59 -9.74
CA PRO A 263 -19.40 -1.34 -9.09
C PRO A 263 -18.86 -1.20 -7.66
N ASP A 264 -18.33 -2.28 -7.07
CA ASP A 264 -17.65 -2.32 -5.79
C ASP A 264 -16.21 -1.79 -5.84
N ILE A 265 -15.60 -1.71 -7.02
CA ILE A 265 -14.25 -1.17 -7.19
C ILE A 265 -14.31 0.36 -7.20
N ARG A 266 -13.45 0.95 -6.37
CA ARG A 266 -13.31 2.40 -6.23
C ARG A 266 -11.87 2.81 -6.48
N ILE A 267 -11.70 3.91 -7.19
CA ILE A 267 -10.38 4.45 -7.53
C ILE A 267 -10.35 5.93 -7.17
N GLY A 268 -9.57 6.26 -6.14
CA GLY A 268 -9.25 7.64 -5.77
C GLY A 268 -7.99 8.13 -6.48
N ILE A 269 -7.97 9.38 -6.92
CA ILE A 269 -6.87 9.99 -7.66
C ILE A 269 -6.23 11.09 -6.82
N VAL A 270 -4.91 11.01 -6.66
CA VAL A 270 -4.10 11.97 -5.90
C VAL A 270 -3.07 12.58 -6.82
N ASP A 271 -3.10 13.90 -6.96
CA ASP A 271 -2.01 14.65 -7.57
C ASP A 271 -0.93 14.93 -6.51
N VAL A 272 0.31 14.57 -6.86
CA VAL A 272 1.51 14.74 -6.05
C VAL A 272 2.39 15.76 -6.76
N PRO A 273 2.29 17.06 -6.42
CA PRO A 273 3.13 18.07 -7.01
C PRO A 273 4.61 17.74 -6.76
N PRO A 274 5.51 18.07 -7.70
CA PRO A 274 6.94 17.97 -7.46
C PRO A 274 7.28 18.69 -6.15
N ALA A 275 8.06 18.04 -5.30
CA ALA A 275 8.52 18.68 -4.07
C ALA A 275 9.27 19.98 -4.44
N VAL A 276 8.73 21.12 -4.00
CA VAL A 276 9.43 22.41 -4.12
C VAL A 276 10.52 22.39 -3.06
N ARG A 277 11.75 22.07 -3.46
CA ARG A 277 12.92 22.03 -2.57
C ARG A 277 13.99 22.97 -3.08
#